data_AF-A0A522DRE9-F1
#
_entry.id   AF-A0A522DRE9-F1
#
_cell.length_a   1.000
_cell.length_b   1.000
_cell.length_c   1.000
_cell.angle_alpha   90.00
_cell.angle_beta   90.00
_cell.angle_gamma   90.00
#
_symmetry.space_group_name_H-M   'P 1'
#
loop_
_entity.id
_entity.type
_entity.pdbx_description
1 polymer ?
#
loop_
_entity_poly.entity_id
_entity_poly.type
_entity_poly.pdbx_seq_one_letter_code
_entity_poly.pdbx_strand_id
1 'polypeptide(L)' 'LRNTGRVLTRGQLIDRVWGSDYFGDTKTLDVHIKRIRSKIEATPSEPTMLTTVRGLGYRFEA' A
#
# COMPACT_ATOMS: atom_id res chain seq x y z
N LEU A 1 1.42 14.89 -4.83
CA LEU A 1 0.97 13.66 -4.16
C LEU A 1 -0.45 13.87 -3.62
N ARG A 2 -1.38 12.92 -3.81
CA ARG A 2 -2.83 13.15 -3.50
C ARG A 2 -3.28 12.69 -2.09
N ASN A 3 -2.55 11.81 -1.43
CA ASN A 3 -2.94 11.20 -0.14
C ASN A 3 -1.76 11.03 0.84
N THR A 4 -0.72 11.87 0.74
CA THR A 4 0.42 11.83 1.67
C THR A 4 -0.05 11.98 3.11
N GLY A 5 0.52 11.21 4.03
CA GLY A 5 0.20 11.21 5.46
C GLY A 5 -1.17 10.62 5.81
N ARG A 6 -2.01 10.24 4.83
CA ARG A 6 -3.31 9.62 5.07
C ARG A 6 -3.21 8.11 4.98
N VAL A 7 -3.85 7.42 5.94
CA VAL A 7 -3.98 5.97 5.88
C VAL A 7 -5.07 5.61 4.88
N LEU A 8 -4.72 4.75 3.92
CA LEU A 8 -5.65 4.13 3.00
C LEU A 8 -5.81 2.67 3.38
N THR A 9 -7.06 2.22 3.50
CA THR A 9 -7.37 0.83 3.81
C THR A 9 -7.04 -0.09 2.63
N ARG A 10 -6.86 -1.38 2.90
CA ARG A 10 -6.64 -2.36 1.83
C ARG A 10 -7.77 -2.38 0.80
N GLY A 11 -9.03 -2.33 1.26
CA GLY A 11 -10.21 -2.26 0.38
C GLY A 11 -10.17 -1.03 -0.53
N GLN A 12 -9.96 0.16 0.04
CA GLN A 12 -9.85 1.39 -0.77
C GLN A 12 -8.73 1.34 -1.81
N LEU A 13 -7.60 0.72 -1.47
CA LEU A 13 -6.47 0.56 -2.40
C LEU A 13 -6.80 -0.46 -3.49
N ILE A 14 -7.45 -1.58 -3.15
CA ILE A 14 -7.92 -2.57 -4.12
C ILE A 14 -8.94 -1.95 -5.08
N ASP A 15 -10.01 -1.36 -4.55
CA ASP A 15 -11.10 -0.78 -5.34
C ASP A 15 -10.58 0.27 -6.33
N ARG A 16 -9.60 1.08 -5.90
CA ARG A 16 -9.07 2.18 -6.71
C ARG A 16 -8.05 1.74 -7.76
N VAL A 17 -7.34 0.63 -7.54
CA VAL A 17 -6.28 0.15 -8.44
C VAL A 17 -6.77 -0.94 -9.38
N TRP A 18 -7.61 -1.86 -8.90
CA TRP A 18 -8.13 -2.99 -9.67
C TRP A 18 -9.61 -2.87 -10.03
N GLY A 19 -10.36 -2.00 -9.35
CA GLY A 19 -11.81 -1.88 -9.54
C GLY A 19 -12.61 -2.60 -8.45
N SER A 20 -13.88 -2.19 -8.30
CA SER A 20 -14.81 -2.74 -7.31
C SER A 20 -15.29 -4.15 -7.62
N ASP A 21 -15.08 -4.61 -8.85
CA ASP A 21 -15.39 -5.94 -9.37
C ASP A 21 -14.23 -6.93 -9.19
N TYR A 22 -13.14 -6.51 -8.53
CA TYR A 22 -12.01 -7.38 -8.23
C TYR A 22 -12.39 -8.48 -7.22
N PHE A 23 -12.60 -9.69 -7.73
CA PHE A 23 -12.87 -10.91 -6.94
C PHE A 23 -11.60 -11.63 -6.46
N GLY A 24 -10.51 -10.89 -6.18
CA GLY A 24 -9.25 -11.46 -5.72
C GLY A 24 -8.92 -11.14 -4.26
N ASP A 25 -7.94 -11.87 -3.71
CA ASP A 25 -7.46 -11.64 -2.35
C ASP A 25 -6.67 -10.31 -2.27
N THR A 26 -6.90 -9.56 -1.19
CA THR A 26 -6.10 -8.42 -0.77
C THR A 26 -4.59 -8.72 -0.68
N LYS A 27 -4.16 -9.99 -0.61
CA LYS A 27 -2.73 -10.38 -0.70
C LYS A 27 -2.03 -9.88 -1.96
N THR A 28 -2.75 -9.69 -3.07
CA THR A 28 -2.17 -9.10 -4.28
C THR A 28 -1.62 -7.70 -3.99
N LEU A 29 -2.36 -6.89 -3.21
CA LEU A 29 -1.89 -5.57 -2.77
C LEU A 29 -0.57 -5.68 -2.01
N ASP A 30 -0.45 -6.59 -1.05
CA ASP A 30 0.77 -6.76 -0.25
C ASP A 30 2.00 -7.11 -1.11
N VAL A 31 1.82 -7.91 -2.18
CA VAL A 31 2.88 -8.20 -3.17
C VAL A 31 3.30 -6.93 -3.91
N HIS A 32 2.34 -6.12 -4.34
CA HIS A 32 2.63 -4.86 -5.02
C HIS A 32 3.30 -3.84 -4.08
N ILE A 33 2.88 -3.77 -2.81
CA ILE A 33 3.53 -2.92 -1.81
C ILE A 33 4.99 -3.33 -1.60
N LYS A 34 5.28 -4.63 -1.50
CA LYS A 34 6.67 -5.13 -1.40
C LYS A 34 7.51 -4.72 -2.61
N ARG A 35 6.97 -4.85 -3.83
CA ARG A 35 7.63 -4.44 -5.08
C ARG A 35 7.83 -2.93 -5.20
N ILE A 36 6.94 -2.13 -4.62
CA ILE A 36 7.09 -0.67 -4.59
C ILE A 36 8.19 -0.31 -3.58
N ARG A 37 8.16 -0.87 -2.36
CA ARG A 37 9.19 -0.64 -1.35
C ARG A 37 10.59 -0.96 -1.86
N SER A 38 10.74 -2.07 -2.60
CA SER A 38 12.04 -2.44 -3.19
C SER A 38 12.59 -1.43 -4.20
N LYS A 39 11.77 -0.49 -4.67
CA LYS A 39 12.15 0.55 -5.64
C LYS A 39 12.31 1.93 -5.03
N ILE A 40 11.64 2.21 -3.91
CA ILE A 40 11.57 3.57 -3.35
C ILE A 40 12.23 3.71 -1.98
N GLU A 41 12.34 2.62 -1.21
CA GLU A 41 12.94 2.66 0.12
C GLU A 41 14.45 2.43 0.02
N ALA A 42 15.22 3.07 0.89
CA ALA A 42 16.63 2.73 1.08
C ALA A 42 16.79 1.31 1.64
N THR A 43 15.94 0.94 2.60
CA THR A 43 15.90 -0.38 3.23
C THR A 43 14.47 -0.93 3.20
N PRO A 44 14.10 -1.81 2.24
CA PRO A 44 12.71 -2.24 2.05
C PRO A 44 12.08 -3.00 3.23
N SER A 45 12.90 -3.61 4.09
CA SER A 45 12.47 -4.26 5.33
C SER A 45 12.14 -3.29 6.46
N GLU A 46 12.65 -2.06 6.39
CA GLU A 46 12.45 -0.97 7.35
C GLU A 46 11.87 0.26 6.64
N PRO A 47 10.64 0.14 6.10
CA PRO A 47 10.08 1.18 5.25
C PRO A 47 9.78 2.45 6.04
N THR A 48 10.26 3.59 5.55
CA THR A 48 9.99 4.91 6.14
C THR A 48 9.02 5.72 5.27
N MET A 49 9.02 5.51 3.94
CA MET A 49 8.12 6.21 3.02
C MET A 49 6.76 5.52 2.95
N LEU A 50 6.71 4.22 2.65
CA LEU A 50 5.46 3.48 2.49
C LEU A 50 5.25 2.55 3.69
N THR A 51 4.64 3.07 4.75
CA THR A 51 4.48 2.37 6.03
C THR A 51 3.22 1.50 6.09
N THR A 52 3.28 0.41 6.86
CA THR A 52 2.13 -0.46 7.14
C THR A 52 1.44 0.00 8.41
N VAL A 53 0.14 0.29 8.33
CA VAL A 53 -0.73 0.44 9.50
C VAL A 53 -1.43 -0.89 9.75
N ARG A 54 -0.94 -1.64 10.73
CA ARG A 54 -1.43 -3.00 11.04
C ARG A 54 -2.94 -2.99 11.28
N GLY A 55 -3.64 -3.98 10.71
CA GLY A 55 -5.10 -4.09 10.76
C GLY A 55 -5.86 -3.12 9.83
N LEU A 56 -5.21 -2.10 9.27
CA LEU A 56 -5.90 -1.06 8.50
C LEU A 56 -5.48 -1.04 7.02
N GLY A 57 -4.20 -0.82 6.74
CA GLY A 57 -3.70 -0.67 5.37
C GLY A 57 -2.34 0.00 5.32
N TYR A 58 -2.20 0.99 4.43
CA TYR A 58 -0.91 1.60 4.11
C TYR A 58 -0.98 3.12 4.16
N ARG A 59 0.15 3.73 4.50
CA ARG A 59 0.33 5.18 4.50
C ARG A 59 1.61 5.53 3.77
N PHE A 60 1.55 6.59 2.97
CA PHE A 60 2.71 7.14 2.29
C PHE A 60 3.15 8.43 2.96
N GLU A 61 4.34 8.43 3.54
CA GLU A 61 5.10 9.58 4.02
C GLU A 61 5.96 10.10 2.87
N ALA A 62 6.01 11.42 2.69
CA ALA A 62 6.79 12.09 1.65
C ALA A 62 8.00 12.78 2.28
#